data_AF-A0A2V8MDP0-F1
#
_entry.id   AF-A0A2V8MDP0-F1
#
_cell.length_a   1.000
_cell.length_b   1.000
_cell.length_c   1.000
_cell.angle_alpha   90.00
_cell.angle_beta   90.00
_cell.angle_gamma   90.00
#
_symmetry.space_group_name_H-M   'P 1'
#
loop_
_entity.id
_entity.type
_entity.pdbx_description
1 polymer ?
#
loop_
_entity_poly.entity_id
_entity_poly.type
_entity_poly.pdbx_seq_one_letter_code
_entity_poly.pdbx_strand_id
1 'polypeptide(L)'
;MNSKSRSLLALLVVTCLLAMPVSAIGKKGKDHYDRGMKAEQNQQWEQAAQEFTFALAADPSNVDYRLHYQRAVFNASQMFMQKGRSLAEQRDYIGAYNAFRQALGYDPVNQLAVSEMERMLRLQEVKEGRSAVPPVGGGSDESGTGGTPAGPSTARPQEALPAQKAEVARTIAYSGDLKGFIRNFAQELNLNVIFDRQSFATPRTIDVNLQGVTTAKALDYVFLQEGLFFQKLDRRTILVADQARRPQYQQLVVRTFYVSNADPDKVKGLIGLVLPASVGRPQSIVVADKDTNSLTVRDTAENVQLIGELIRSIDKDRAEVVMDVNIYEVSRTNLLQLGNQLGSGTFSLGGSPGLSVLTSNAVTTAAQTGVNVGSILTGVPTAAAAALVIP
;
A
#
# COMPACT_ATOMS: atom_id res chain seq x y z
N MET A 1 45.68 -40.82 45.30
CA MET A 1 46.12 -40.04 44.10
C MET A 1 46.21 -38.57 44.50
N ASN A 2 47.43 -38.03 44.55
CA ASN A 2 47.74 -36.71 45.13
C ASN A 2 46.97 -35.59 44.42
N SER A 3 46.56 -34.54 45.15
CA SER A 3 45.85 -33.35 44.61
C SER A 3 46.50 -32.78 43.33
N LYS A 4 47.84 -32.83 43.26
CA LYS A 4 48.61 -32.45 42.07
C LYS A 4 48.29 -33.28 40.81
N SER A 5 48.00 -34.57 40.95
CA SER A 5 47.62 -35.46 39.84
C SER A 5 46.22 -35.18 39.28
N ARG A 6 45.29 -34.71 40.12
CA ARG A 6 43.94 -34.32 39.69
C ARG A 6 43.95 -32.99 38.93
N SER A 7 44.77 -32.04 39.36
CA SER A 7 44.95 -30.76 38.65
C SER A 7 45.60 -30.95 37.28
N LEU A 8 46.58 -31.86 37.17
CA LEU A 8 47.23 -32.21 35.89
C LEU A 8 46.26 -32.88 34.91
N LEU A 9 45.40 -33.77 35.41
CA LEU A 9 44.41 -34.47 34.58
C LEU A 9 43.29 -33.52 34.13
N ALA A 10 42.87 -32.58 34.99
CA ALA A 10 41.92 -31.51 34.61
C ALA A 10 42.52 -30.56 33.56
N LEU A 11 43.79 -30.19 33.70
CA LEU A 11 44.47 -29.32 32.73
C LEU A 11 44.67 -30.01 31.38
N LEU A 12 44.88 -31.33 31.37
CA LEU A 12 44.97 -32.15 30.14
C LEU A 12 43.61 -32.28 29.44
N VAL A 13 42.52 -32.45 30.19
CA VAL A 13 41.16 -32.48 29.61
C VAL A 13 40.75 -31.11 29.04
N VAL A 14 41.08 -30.01 29.72
CA VAL A 14 40.80 -28.65 29.25
C VAL A 14 41.63 -28.29 28.02
N THR A 15 42.91 -28.68 27.97
CA THR A 15 43.74 -28.49 26.77
C THR A 15 43.29 -29.38 25.62
N CYS A 16 42.78 -30.58 25.87
CA CYS A 16 42.23 -31.44 24.83
C CYS A 16 40.88 -30.93 24.28
N LEU A 17 40.07 -30.24 25.11
CA LEU A 17 38.86 -29.54 24.65
C LEU A 17 39.15 -28.25 23.86
N LEU A 18 40.25 -27.56 24.17
CA LEU A 18 40.70 -26.36 23.46
C LEU A 18 41.53 -26.67 22.18
N ALA A 19 42.01 -27.90 22.03
CA ALA A 19 42.79 -28.36 20.89
C ALA A 19 41.93 -29.03 19.79
N MET A 20 40.63 -28.76 19.73
CA MET A 20 39.86 -29.09 18.53
C MET A 20 40.21 -28.07 17.43
N PRO A 21 40.76 -28.51 16.28
CA PRO A 21 41.09 -27.59 15.20
C PRO A 21 39.78 -27.08 14.59
N VAL A 22 39.49 -25.79 14.80
CA VAL A 22 38.38 -25.04 14.14
C VAL A 22 38.60 -24.93 12.61
N SER A 23 39.71 -25.46 12.08
CA SER A 23 40.17 -25.20 10.71
C SER A 23 39.78 -26.25 9.66
N ALA A 24 38.84 -27.16 9.93
CA ALA A 24 38.41 -28.18 8.96
C ALA A 24 36.96 -28.05 8.45
N ILE A 25 36.19 -27.05 8.89
CA ILE A 25 34.76 -26.90 8.53
C ILE A 25 34.57 -26.02 7.28
N GLY A 26 35.44 -25.03 7.03
CA GLY A 26 35.26 -24.05 5.95
C GLY A 26 35.42 -24.57 4.50
N LYS A 27 35.96 -25.78 4.27
CA LYS A 27 36.08 -26.32 2.90
C LYS A 27 34.78 -26.92 2.36
N LYS A 28 33.92 -27.46 3.22
CA LYS A 28 32.67 -28.11 2.78
C LYS A 28 31.58 -27.10 2.40
N GLY A 29 31.52 -25.95 3.07
CA GLY A 29 30.58 -24.88 2.72
C GLY A 29 30.79 -24.31 1.33
N LYS A 30 32.07 -24.18 0.91
CA LYS A 30 32.44 -23.67 -0.41
C LYS A 30 31.94 -24.54 -1.57
N ASP A 31 32.03 -25.86 -1.44
CA ASP A 31 31.55 -26.77 -2.49
C ASP A 31 30.03 -26.67 -2.70
N HIS A 32 29.25 -26.54 -1.61
CA HIS A 32 27.81 -26.30 -1.67
C HIS A 32 27.47 -24.93 -2.26
N TYR A 33 28.25 -23.90 -1.92
CA TYR A 33 28.09 -22.58 -2.51
C TYR A 33 28.32 -22.59 -4.03
N ASP A 34 29.40 -23.23 -4.51
CA ASP A 34 29.69 -23.32 -5.94
C ASP A 34 28.62 -24.13 -6.70
N ARG A 35 28.00 -25.14 -6.07
CA ARG A 35 26.83 -25.84 -6.61
C ARG A 35 25.59 -24.95 -6.66
N GLY A 36 25.32 -24.21 -5.59
CA GLY A 36 24.21 -23.24 -5.53
C GLY A 36 24.33 -22.17 -6.60
N MET A 37 25.54 -21.64 -6.83
CA MET A 37 25.82 -20.67 -7.89
C MET A 37 25.53 -21.20 -9.30
N LYS A 38 25.84 -22.48 -9.56
CA LYS A 38 25.49 -23.12 -10.84
C LYS A 38 23.98 -23.29 -11.00
N ALA A 39 23.28 -23.67 -9.92
CA ALA A 39 21.82 -23.76 -9.93
C ALA A 39 21.16 -22.38 -10.15
N GLU A 40 21.73 -21.32 -9.57
CA GLU A 40 21.29 -19.92 -9.79
C GLU A 40 21.42 -19.52 -11.27
N GLN A 41 22.58 -19.82 -11.90
CA GLN A 41 22.81 -19.56 -13.33
C GLN A 41 21.83 -20.33 -14.24
N ASN A 42 21.42 -21.52 -13.83
CA ASN A 42 20.45 -22.35 -14.54
C ASN A 42 18.99 -22.03 -14.20
N GLN A 43 18.72 -20.97 -13.42
CA GLN A 43 17.38 -20.57 -12.96
C GLN A 43 16.67 -21.63 -12.11
N GLN A 44 17.42 -22.55 -11.50
CA GLN A 44 16.93 -23.60 -10.61
C GLN A 44 16.90 -23.10 -9.17
N TRP A 45 15.99 -22.17 -8.89
CA TRP A 45 15.94 -21.41 -7.62
C TRP A 45 15.70 -22.30 -6.39
N GLU A 46 14.91 -23.36 -6.52
CA GLU A 46 14.66 -24.32 -5.45
C GLU A 46 15.95 -25.07 -5.05
N GLN A 47 16.66 -25.61 -6.04
CA GLN A 47 17.92 -26.31 -5.79
C GLN A 47 19.01 -25.35 -5.27
N ALA A 48 19.06 -24.14 -5.82
CA ALA A 48 19.97 -23.10 -5.34
C ALA A 48 19.71 -22.77 -3.86
N ALA A 49 18.45 -22.57 -3.47
CA ALA A 49 18.07 -22.31 -2.08
C ALA A 49 18.53 -23.44 -1.15
N GLN A 50 18.34 -24.70 -1.55
CA GLN A 50 18.79 -25.88 -0.77
C GLN A 50 20.32 -25.97 -0.66
N GLU A 51 21.06 -25.76 -1.74
CA GLU A 51 22.53 -25.80 -1.67
C GLU A 51 23.07 -24.63 -0.84
N PHE A 52 22.45 -23.45 -0.91
CA PHE A 52 22.82 -22.31 -0.07
C PHE A 52 22.42 -22.50 1.39
N THR A 53 21.36 -23.24 1.75
CA THR A 53 21.11 -23.59 3.16
C THR A 53 22.23 -24.48 3.70
N PHE A 54 22.73 -25.44 2.93
CA PHE A 54 23.87 -26.27 3.35
C PHE A 54 25.16 -25.44 3.48
N ALA A 55 25.41 -24.50 2.57
CA ALA A 55 26.54 -23.58 2.66
C ALA A 55 26.43 -22.67 3.91
N LEU A 56 25.23 -22.15 4.19
CA LEU A 56 24.96 -21.30 5.35
C LEU A 56 25.06 -22.08 6.67
N ALA A 57 24.64 -23.35 6.68
CA ALA A 57 24.78 -24.23 7.84
C ALA A 57 26.25 -24.55 8.15
N ALA A 58 27.11 -24.60 7.13
CA ALA A 58 28.54 -24.79 7.32
C ALA A 58 29.21 -23.54 7.92
N ASP A 59 28.93 -22.35 7.36
CA ASP A 59 29.51 -21.08 7.83
C ASP A 59 28.44 -19.97 7.96
N PRO A 60 27.75 -19.83 9.11
CA PRO A 60 26.67 -18.85 9.30
C PRO A 60 27.09 -17.39 9.29
N SER A 61 28.38 -17.11 9.58
CA SER A 61 28.91 -15.74 9.64
C SER A 61 29.22 -15.15 8.26
N ASN A 62 29.37 -16.00 7.23
CA ASN A 62 29.70 -15.56 5.89
C ASN A 62 28.55 -14.72 5.29
N VAL A 63 28.89 -13.51 4.84
CA VAL A 63 27.92 -12.55 4.27
C VAL A 63 27.48 -13.00 2.89
N ASP A 64 28.38 -13.56 2.07
CA ASP A 64 28.08 -13.98 0.71
C ASP A 64 27.06 -15.13 0.70
N TYR A 65 27.21 -16.09 1.60
CA TYR A 65 26.28 -17.23 1.71
C TYR A 65 24.88 -16.78 2.11
N ARG A 66 24.78 -15.83 3.04
CA ARG A 66 23.50 -15.23 3.44
C ARG A 66 22.85 -14.46 2.31
N LEU A 67 23.61 -13.66 1.57
CA LEU A 67 23.10 -12.87 0.46
C LEU A 67 22.53 -13.77 -0.66
N HIS A 68 23.30 -14.78 -1.07
CA HIS A 68 22.87 -15.71 -2.12
C HIS A 68 21.69 -16.58 -1.67
N TYR A 69 21.66 -17.03 -0.42
CA TYR A 69 20.51 -17.71 0.16
C TYR A 69 19.24 -16.84 0.09
N GLN A 70 19.30 -15.60 0.56
CA GLN A 70 18.16 -14.68 0.53
C GLN A 70 17.64 -14.44 -0.89
N ARG A 71 18.55 -14.21 -1.84
CA ARG A 71 18.19 -14.06 -3.25
C ARG A 71 17.53 -15.32 -3.81
N ALA A 72 18.11 -16.49 -3.57
CA ALA A 72 17.59 -17.75 -4.09
C ALA A 72 16.20 -18.06 -3.54
N VAL A 73 15.98 -17.85 -2.23
CA VAL A 73 14.71 -18.04 -1.56
C VAL A 73 13.64 -17.05 -2.06
N PHE A 74 13.99 -15.78 -2.23
CA PHE A 74 13.09 -14.78 -2.80
C PHE A 74 12.67 -15.15 -4.22
N ASN A 75 13.62 -15.48 -5.08
CA ASN A 75 13.34 -15.88 -6.46
C ASN A 75 12.57 -17.21 -6.54
N ALA A 76 12.83 -18.16 -5.63
CA ALA A 76 12.05 -19.38 -5.50
C ALA A 76 10.59 -19.06 -5.11
N SER A 77 10.37 -18.17 -4.15
CA SER A 77 9.03 -17.71 -3.77
C SER A 77 8.29 -17.11 -4.98
N GLN A 78 8.94 -16.22 -5.74
CA GLN A 78 8.36 -15.63 -6.95
C GLN A 78 8.05 -16.67 -8.03
N MET A 79 8.92 -17.65 -8.23
CA MET A 79 8.67 -18.76 -9.16
C MET A 79 7.42 -19.57 -8.75
N PHE A 80 7.26 -19.87 -7.46
CA PHE A 80 6.07 -20.57 -6.95
C PHE A 80 4.81 -19.72 -7.01
N MET A 81 4.91 -18.40 -6.85
CA MET A 81 3.79 -17.47 -7.09
C MET A 81 3.32 -17.53 -8.54
N GLN A 82 4.24 -17.51 -9.51
CA GLN A 82 3.91 -17.63 -10.93
C GLN A 82 3.30 -19.00 -11.26
N LYS A 83 3.84 -20.07 -10.69
CA LYS A 83 3.30 -21.43 -10.82
C LYS A 83 1.88 -21.55 -10.23
N GLY A 84 1.63 -20.93 -9.08
CA GLY A 84 0.30 -20.89 -8.47
C GLY A 84 -0.71 -20.17 -9.36
N ARG A 85 -0.31 -19.03 -9.96
CA ARG A 85 -1.16 -18.29 -10.90
C ARG A 85 -1.50 -19.09 -12.14
N SER A 86 -0.52 -19.77 -12.75
CA SER A 86 -0.79 -20.59 -13.95
C SER A 86 -1.68 -21.80 -13.66
N LEU A 87 -1.57 -22.41 -12.47
CA LEU A 87 -2.47 -23.48 -12.04
C LEU A 87 -3.89 -22.96 -11.75
N ALA A 88 -4.01 -21.76 -11.18
CA ALA A 88 -5.29 -21.09 -10.96
C ALA A 88 -6.00 -20.78 -12.28
N GLU A 89 -5.26 -20.35 -13.31
CA GLU A 89 -5.76 -20.14 -14.67
C GLU A 89 -6.27 -21.44 -15.30
N GLN A 90 -5.60 -22.56 -15.03
CA GLN A 90 -6.01 -23.90 -15.45
C GLN A 90 -7.21 -24.45 -14.65
N ARG A 91 -7.77 -23.69 -13.70
CA ARG A 91 -8.83 -24.10 -12.76
C ARG A 91 -8.44 -25.28 -11.86
N ASP A 92 -7.15 -25.51 -11.68
CA ASP A 92 -6.61 -26.40 -10.66
C ASP A 92 -6.31 -25.59 -9.38
N TYR A 93 -7.38 -25.31 -8.62
CA TYR A 93 -7.29 -24.50 -7.41
C TYR A 93 -6.55 -25.21 -6.27
N ILE A 94 -6.58 -26.54 -6.23
CA ILE A 94 -5.85 -27.33 -5.23
C ILE A 94 -4.36 -27.31 -5.53
N GLY A 95 -3.97 -27.49 -6.80
CA GLY A 95 -2.59 -27.33 -7.24
C GLY A 95 -2.07 -25.91 -6.98
N ALA A 96 -2.86 -24.89 -7.31
CA ALA A 96 -2.53 -23.49 -7.08
C ALA A 96 -2.30 -23.19 -5.59
N TYR A 97 -3.20 -23.66 -4.72
CA TYR A 97 -3.06 -23.50 -3.26
C TYR A 97 -1.75 -24.07 -2.73
N ASN A 98 -1.37 -25.27 -3.18
CA ASN A 98 -0.13 -25.90 -2.77
C ASN A 98 1.11 -25.13 -3.25
N ALA A 99 1.07 -24.57 -4.45
CA ALA A 99 2.16 -23.74 -4.98
C ALA A 99 2.30 -22.43 -4.19
N PHE A 100 1.20 -21.74 -3.86
CA PHE A 100 1.25 -20.53 -3.02
C PHE A 100 1.73 -20.84 -1.60
N ARG A 101 1.34 -22.00 -1.03
CA ARG A 101 1.86 -22.47 0.26
C ARG A 101 3.37 -22.68 0.23
N GLN A 102 3.91 -23.21 -0.88
CA GLN A 102 5.36 -23.34 -1.06
C GLN A 102 6.03 -21.97 -1.15
N ALA A 103 5.44 -21.00 -1.87
CA ALA A 103 5.97 -19.65 -1.95
C ALA A 103 6.12 -18.98 -0.58
N LEU A 104 5.15 -19.19 0.32
CA LEU A 104 5.19 -18.70 1.70
C LEU A 104 6.21 -19.43 2.58
N GLY A 105 6.47 -20.71 2.29
CA GLY A 105 7.52 -21.47 2.97
C GLY A 105 8.93 -20.95 2.69
N TYR A 106 9.15 -20.41 1.49
CA TYR A 106 10.41 -19.75 1.13
C TYR A 106 10.44 -18.31 1.68
N ASP A 107 9.42 -17.50 1.42
CA ASP A 107 9.36 -16.11 1.91
C ASP A 107 8.15 -15.89 2.83
N PRO A 108 8.36 -15.89 4.16
CA PRO A 108 7.28 -15.62 5.13
C PRO A 108 6.72 -14.19 5.06
N VAL A 109 7.44 -13.25 4.44
CA VAL A 109 7.02 -11.85 4.32
C VAL A 109 6.06 -11.65 3.14
N ASN A 110 5.93 -12.65 2.26
CA ASN A 110 5.07 -12.61 1.09
C ASN A 110 3.57 -12.72 1.46
N GLN A 111 2.98 -11.59 1.87
CA GLN A 111 1.55 -11.47 2.19
C GLN A 111 0.65 -11.77 0.97
N LEU A 112 1.15 -11.56 -0.25
CA LEU A 112 0.41 -11.84 -1.48
C LEU A 112 0.13 -13.33 -1.66
N ALA A 113 1.03 -14.21 -1.20
CA ALA A 113 0.80 -15.66 -1.22
C ALA A 113 -0.43 -16.04 -0.36
N VAL A 114 -0.62 -15.39 0.79
CA VAL A 114 -1.74 -15.65 1.71
C VAL A 114 -3.07 -15.28 1.08
N SER A 115 -3.18 -14.09 0.50
CA SER A 115 -4.43 -13.63 -0.12
C SER A 115 -4.82 -14.47 -1.33
N GLU A 116 -3.84 -14.91 -2.13
CA GLU A 116 -4.09 -15.82 -3.25
C GLU A 116 -4.50 -17.23 -2.79
N MET A 117 -3.93 -17.75 -1.69
CA MET A 117 -4.38 -19.02 -1.09
C MET A 117 -5.85 -18.96 -0.67
N GLU A 118 -6.28 -17.90 0.01
CA GLU A 118 -7.68 -17.71 0.41
C GLU A 118 -8.60 -17.58 -0.80
N ARG A 119 -8.14 -16.90 -1.85
CA ARG A 119 -8.86 -16.80 -3.13
C ARG A 119 -9.04 -18.18 -3.77
N MET A 120 -8.01 -19.03 -3.77
CA MET A 120 -8.10 -20.38 -4.32
C MET A 120 -9.09 -21.25 -3.55
N LEU A 121 -9.12 -21.16 -2.22
CA LEU A 121 -10.09 -21.88 -1.39
C LEU A 121 -11.52 -21.49 -1.74
N ARG A 122 -11.80 -20.19 -1.85
CA ARG A 122 -13.13 -19.69 -2.26
C ARG A 122 -13.52 -20.17 -3.66
N LEU A 123 -12.60 -20.12 -4.62
CA LEU A 123 -12.85 -20.59 -5.98
C LEU A 123 -13.11 -22.11 -6.03
N GLN A 124 -12.44 -22.88 -5.17
CA GLN A 124 -12.69 -24.31 -5.01
C GLN A 124 -14.09 -24.57 -4.42
N GLU A 125 -14.52 -23.84 -3.41
CA GLU A 125 -15.88 -23.95 -2.85
C GLU A 125 -16.98 -23.62 -3.88
N VAL A 126 -16.75 -22.60 -4.70
CA VAL A 126 -17.64 -22.25 -5.82
C VAL A 126 -17.67 -23.37 -6.86
N LYS A 127 -16.51 -23.97 -7.18
CA LYS A 127 -16.40 -25.13 -8.08
C LYS A 127 -17.13 -26.36 -7.53
N GLU A 128 -17.12 -26.56 -6.21
CA GLU A 128 -17.79 -27.66 -5.51
C GLU A 128 -19.27 -27.40 -5.22
N GLY A 129 -19.79 -26.21 -5.54
CA GLY A 129 -21.19 -25.83 -5.34
C GLY A 129 -21.60 -25.68 -3.87
N ARG A 130 -20.63 -25.40 -2.97
CA ARG A 130 -20.82 -25.44 -1.51
C ARG A 130 -21.16 -24.09 -0.85
N SER A 131 -21.14 -22.96 -1.57
CA SER A 131 -21.38 -21.64 -0.96
C SER A 131 -22.36 -20.73 -1.73
N ALA A 132 -23.33 -20.20 -0.97
CA ALA A 132 -24.21 -19.09 -1.28
C ALA A 132 -23.44 -17.76 -1.31
N VAL A 133 -23.85 -16.85 -2.20
CA VAL A 133 -23.21 -15.56 -2.47
C VAL A 133 -24.09 -14.43 -1.87
N PRO A 134 -23.52 -13.25 -1.53
CA PRO A 134 -23.79 -12.09 -2.40
C PRO A 134 -22.49 -11.46 -2.95
N PRO A 135 -22.54 -10.88 -4.17
CA PRO A 135 -21.40 -10.23 -4.78
C PRO A 135 -21.28 -8.81 -4.19
N VAL A 136 -20.11 -8.45 -3.70
CA VAL A 136 -19.75 -7.04 -3.53
C VAL A 136 -18.71 -6.71 -4.60
N GLY A 137 -19.04 -5.66 -5.35
CA GLY A 137 -18.44 -5.25 -6.61
C GLY A 137 -16.95 -4.95 -6.57
N GLY A 138 -16.42 -4.86 -7.79
CA GLY A 138 -15.01 -4.65 -8.08
C GLY A 138 -14.43 -3.37 -7.48
N GLY A 139 -13.16 -3.48 -7.16
CA GLY A 139 -12.26 -2.42 -6.75
C GLY A 139 -10.89 -3.04 -6.54
N SER A 140 -9.97 -2.71 -7.44
CA SER A 140 -8.59 -3.15 -7.61
C SER A 140 -7.70 -3.09 -6.37
N ASP A 141 -6.79 -4.07 -6.32
CA ASP A 141 -5.36 -4.02 -5.96
C ASP A 141 -4.83 -3.13 -4.82
N GLU A 142 -3.90 -3.79 -4.12
CA GLU A 142 -2.69 -3.27 -3.45
C GLU A 142 -2.71 -2.79 -1.99
N SER A 143 -1.79 -3.44 -1.25
CA SER A 143 -0.97 -2.95 -0.13
C SER A 143 -1.67 -2.82 1.23
N GLY A 144 -1.39 -3.72 2.17
CA GLY A 144 -0.23 -3.65 3.08
C GLY A 144 -0.66 -2.95 4.38
N THR A 145 -0.51 -3.46 5.61
CA THR A 145 0.57 -4.20 6.26
C THR A 145 0.04 -4.68 7.63
N GLY A 146 0.60 -5.76 8.19
CA GLY A 146 0.17 -6.44 9.43
C GLY A 146 0.30 -5.63 10.75
N GLY A 147 0.13 -6.20 11.94
CA GLY A 147 -0.24 -7.53 12.39
C GLY A 147 -0.21 -7.54 13.93
N THR A 148 -1.12 -8.29 14.58
CA THR A 148 -0.96 -8.82 15.95
C THR A 148 -1.80 -10.11 16.04
N PRO A 149 -1.30 -11.21 16.66
CA PRO A 149 -1.95 -12.51 16.61
C PRO A 149 -3.10 -12.59 17.61
N ALA A 150 -4.27 -13.03 17.16
CA ALA A 150 -5.38 -13.37 18.06
C ALA A 150 -5.20 -14.80 18.58
N GLY A 151 -4.68 -14.92 19.80
CA GLY A 151 -4.84 -16.11 20.63
C GLY A 151 -6.30 -16.28 21.11
N PRO A 152 -6.71 -17.49 21.53
CA PRO A 152 -8.10 -17.79 21.84
C PRO A 152 -8.40 -17.36 23.28
N SER A 153 -9.17 -16.30 23.45
CA SER A 153 -9.71 -15.94 24.77
C SER A 153 -11.17 -15.52 24.65
N THR A 154 -12.02 -16.45 25.11
CA THR A 154 -13.29 -16.19 25.78
C THR A 154 -14.15 -15.10 25.15
N ALA A 155 -15.09 -15.57 24.33
CA ALA A 155 -16.34 -14.88 24.01
C ALA A 155 -16.96 -14.35 25.30
N ARG A 156 -16.63 -13.09 25.61
CA ARG A 156 -17.47 -12.22 26.43
C ARG A 156 -18.83 -12.24 25.72
N PRO A 157 -19.93 -12.61 26.40
CA PRO A 157 -21.25 -12.53 25.79
C PRO A 157 -21.38 -11.18 25.13
N GLN A 158 -21.50 -11.17 23.80
CA GLN A 158 -21.92 -10.00 23.08
C GLN A 158 -23.24 -9.63 23.72
N GLU A 159 -23.25 -8.51 24.43
CA GLU A 159 -24.48 -7.84 24.80
C GLU A 159 -25.18 -7.60 23.48
N ALA A 160 -26.11 -8.49 23.15
CA ALA A 160 -26.92 -8.39 21.97
C ALA A 160 -27.53 -7.00 22.03
N LEU A 161 -27.16 -6.16 21.05
CA LEU A 161 -27.98 -5.00 20.70
C LEU A 161 -29.43 -5.51 20.74
N PRO A 162 -30.30 -4.95 21.59
CA PRO A 162 -31.61 -5.51 21.82
C PRO A 162 -32.25 -5.69 20.46
N ALA A 163 -32.63 -6.94 20.15
CA ALA A 163 -33.30 -7.30 18.91
C ALA A 163 -34.35 -6.22 18.66
N GLN A 164 -34.15 -5.44 17.59
CA GLN A 164 -35.12 -4.45 17.19
C GLN A 164 -36.40 -5.23 16.98
N LYS A 165 -37.34 -5.06 17.90
CA LYS A 165 -38.67 -5.67 17.87
C LYS A 165 -39.16 -5.52 16.44
N ALA A 166 -39.45 -6.62 15.76
CA ALA A 166 -39.93 -6.58 14.39
C ALA A 166 -41.15 -5.65 14.34
N GLU A 167 -40.93 -4.41 13.92
CA GLU A 167 -41.98 -3.43 13.82
C GLU A 167 -42.88 -3.89 12.68
N VAL A 168 -44.12 -4.24 13.02
CA VAL A 168 -45.10 -4.71 12.05
C VAL A 168 -45.36 -3.57 11.06
N ALA A 169 -45.09 -3.81 9.78
CA ALA A 169 -45.44 -2.88 8.71
C ALA A 169 -46.97 -2.76 8.64
N ARG A 170 -47.49 -1.55 8.70
CA ARG A 170 -48.93 -1.25 8.70
C ARG A 170 -49.27 -0.20 7.66
N THR A 171 -50.52 -0.20 7.25
CA THR A 171 -51.10 0.90 6.46
C THR A 171 -51.58 1.96 7.44
N ILE A 172 -50.98 3.15 7.35
CA ILE A 172 -51.28 4.31 8.16
C ILE A 172 -51.95 5.34 7.25
N ALA A 173 -53.24 5.55 7.47
CA ALA A 173 -53.99 6.64 6.87
C ALA A 173 -54.42 7.59 7.98
N TYR A 174 -53.85 8.80 8.01
CA TYR A 174 -54.19 9.81 9.01
C TYR A 174 -54.35 11.17 8.35
N SER A 175 -55.43 11.84 8.72
CA SER A 175 -55.80 13.18 8.29
C SER A 175 -56.18 13.96 9.54
N GLY A 176 -55.46 15.05 9.85
CA GLY A 176 -55.74 15.84 11.05
C GLY A 176 -54.62 16.78 11.50
N ASP A 177 -54.67 17.19 12.77
CA ASP A 177 -53.65 18.04 13.39
C ASP A 177 -52.33 17.29 13.58
N LEU A 178 -51.23 17.91 13.17
CA LEU A 178 -49.87 17.40 13.25
C LEU A 178 -49.47 17.05 14.70
N LYS A 179 -49.86 17.88 15.68
CA LYS A 179 -49.56 17.61 17.10
C LYS A 179 -50.26 16.36 17.59
N GLY A 180 -51.52 16.17 17.18
CA GLY A 180 -52.31 14.99 17.47
C GLY A 180 -51.68 13.74 16.88
N PHE A 181 -51.27 13.82 15.60
CA PHE A 181 -50.59 12.72 14.92
C PHE A 181 -49.32 12.28 15.66
N ILE A 182 -48.40 13.23 15.91
CA ILE A 182 -47.12 12.92 16.57
C ILE A 182 -47.33 12.34 17.97
N ARG A 183 -48.31 12.87 18.72
CA ARG A 183 -48.63 12.36 20.07
C ARG A 183 -49.16 10.93 20.03
N ASN A 184 -50.08 10.61 19.13
CA ASN A 184 -50.64 9.27 19.01
C ASN A 184 -49.57 8.24 18.62
N PHE A 185 -48.73 8.58 17.64
CA PHE A 185 -47.67 7.70 17.16
C PHE A 185 -46.58 7.50 18.20
N ALA A 186 -46.22 8.54 18.94
CA ALA A 186 -45.27 8.40 20.03
C ALA A 186 -45.84 7.58 21.20
N GLN A 187 -47.14 7.70 21.49
CA GLN A 187 -47.81 6.84 22.49
C GLN A 187 -47.78 5.37 22.08
N GLU A 188 -48.00 5.05 20.81
CA GLU A 188 -47.85 3.68 20.29
C GLU A 188 -46.42 3.14 20.49
N LEU A 189 -45.42 4.01 20.30
CA LEU A 189 -44.00 3.70 20.52
C LEU A 189 -43.58 3.75 22.00
N ASN A 190 -44.50 4.03 22.93
CA ASN A 190 -44.21 4.24 24.36
C ASN A 190 -43.16 5.35 24.62
N LEU A 191 -43.23 6.43 23.83
CA LEU A 191 -42.38 7.61 23.92
C LEU A 191 -43.18 8.84 24.41
N ASN A 192 -42.55 9.62 25.28
CA ASN A 192 -42.97 10.94 25.69
C ASN A 192 -42.49 11.97 24.65
N VAL A 193 -43.37 12.87 24.24
CA VAL A 193 -43.04 13.93 23.27
C VAL A 193 -43.15 15.29 23.93
N ILE A 194 -42.10 16.08 23.78
CA ILE A 194 -42.08 17.50 24.11
C ILE A 194 -42.09 18.27 22.79
N PHE A 195 -42.98 19.23 22.67
CA PHE A 195 -43.06 20.11 21.51
C PHE A 195 -42.45 21.45 21.87
N ASP A 196 -41.59 21.98 21.01
CA ASP A 196 -41.12 23.34 21.24
C ASP A 196 -42.21 24.40 20.96
N ARG A 197 -42.29 25.38 21.87
CA ARG A 197 -43.32 26.43 21.87
C ARG A 197 -43.33 27.28 20.60
N GLN A 198 -42.17 27.61 20.02
CA GLN A 198 -42.12 28.52 18.87
C GLN A 198 -42.29 27.78 17.53
N SER A 199 -41.87 26.51 17.43
CA SER A 199 -42.08 25.70 16.21
C SER A 199 -43.53 25.36 15.98
N PHE A 200 -44.24 25.16 17.09
CA PHE A 200 -45.62 24.71 17.09
C PHE A 200 -46.60 25.83 17.45
N ALA A 201 -46.18 27.08 17.24
CA ALA A 201 -47.01 28.26 17.45
C ALA A 201 -48.18 28.30 16.45
N THR A 202 -47.94 27.91 15.20
CA THR A 202 -48.98 27.77 14.17
C THR A 202 -49.44 26.32 14.09
N PRO A 203 -50.75 26.02 14.26
CA PRO A 203 -51.27 24.68 14.04
C PRO A 203 -51.13 24.30 12.56
N ARG A 204 -50.57 23.12 12.29
CA ARG A 204 -50.39 22.57 10.93
C ARG A 204 -51.26 21.33 10.79
N THR A 205 -51.93 21.22 9.67
CA THR A 205 -52.71 20.02 9.32
C THR A 205 -51.91 19.17 8.37
N ILE A 206 -52.00 17.85 8.51
CA ILE A 206 -51.34 16.89 7.65
C ILE A 206 -52.36 15.90 7.09
N ASP A 207 -52.13 15.52 5.84
CA ASP A 207 -52.83 14.43 5.17
C ASP A 207 -51.77 13.45 4.66
N VAL A 208 -51.74 12.26 5.24
CA VAL A 208 -50.68 11.28 5.01
C VAL A 208 -51.30 9.89 4.85
N ASN A 209 -50.98 9.24 3.73
CA ASN A 209 -51.36 7.88 3.44
C ASN A 209 -50.09 7.06 3.13
N LEU A 210 -49.65 6.24 4.07
CA LEU A 210 -48.47 5.41 3.97
C LEU A 210 -48.86 3.93 4.03
N GLN A 211 -48.36 3.13 3.10
CA GLN A 211 -48.61 1.70 3.03
C GLN A 211 -47.32 0.92 3.28
N GLY A 212 -47.40 -0.13 4.11
CA GLY A 212 -46.27 -1.03 4.34
C GLY A 212 -45.10 -0.40 5.10
N VAL A 213 -45.35 0.61 5.93
CA VAL A 213 -44.32 1.28 6.75
C VAL A 213 -44.51 1.00 8.23
N THR A 214 -43.44 1.11 9.00
CA THR A 214 -43.51 0.99 10.47
C THR A 214 -43.89 2.32 11.09
N THR A 215 -44.43 2.31 12.32
CA THR A 215 -44.80 3.53 13.06
C THR A 215 -43.62 4.50 13.18
N ALA A 216 -42.40 3.99 13.45
CA ALA A 216 -41.19 4.81 13.51
C ALA A 216 -40.85 5.45 12.16
N LYS A 217 -40.83 4.67 11.07
CA LYS A 217 -40.56 5.19 9.72
C LYS A 217 -41.61 6.19 9.24
N ALA A 218 -42.88 5.98 9.58
CA ALA A 218 -43.94 6.92 9.24
C ALA A 218 -43.72 8.28 9.90
N LEU A 219 -43.31 8.28 11.17
CA LEU A 219 -42.99 9.49 11.93
C LEU A 219 -41.76 10.22 11.34
N ASP A 220 -40.74 9.47 10.90
CA ASP A 220 -39.58 10.02 10.18
C ASP A 220 -39.98 10.69 8.85
N TYR A 221 -40.87 10.06 8.06
CA TYR A 221 -41.34 10.64 6.80
C TYR A 221 -42.12 11.94 7.00
N VAL A 222 -42.98 11.99 8.01
CA VAL A 222 -43.72 13.22 8.34
C VAL A 222 -42.77 14.32 8.80
N PHE A 223 -41.74 13.99 9.57
CA PHE A 223 -40.71 14.96 9.94
C PHE A 223 -39.93 15.48 8.75
N LEU A 224 -39.62 14.62 7.79
CA LEU A 224 -38.97 15.03 6.54
C LEU A 224 -39.87 15.96 5.72
N GLN A 225 -41.15 15.62 5.57
CA GLN A 225 -42.12 16.43 4.82
C GLN A 225 -42.34 17.82 5.42
N GLU A 226 -42.48 17.90 6.76
CA GLU A 226 -42.78 19.15 7.46
C GLU A 226 -41.54 19.97 7.84
N GLY A 227 -40.34 19.47 7.52
CA GLY A 227 -39.08 20.11 7.92
C GLY A 227 -38.85 20.09 9.43
N LEU A 228 -39.36 19.07 10.12
CA LEU A 228 -39.16 18.89 11.56
C LEU A 228 -37.92 18.05 11.83
N PHE A 229 -37.39 18.17 13.03
CA PHE A 229 -36.38 17.27 13.57
C PHE A 229 -36.77 16.85 14.98
N PHE A 230 -36.27 15.69 15.40
CA PHE A 230 -36.35 15.26 16.77
C PHE A 230 -34.96 15.16 17.40
N GLN A 231 -34.88 15.49 18.69
CA GLN A 231 -33.72 15.25 19.53
C GLN A 231 -34.13 14.31 20.66
N LYS A 232 -33.37 13.22 20.85
CA LYS A 232 -33.53 12.34 22.00
C LYS A 232 -32.99 13.06 23.25
N LEU A 233 -33.87 13.32 24.21
CA LEU A 233 -33.50 13.90 25.51
C LEU A 233 -33.24 12.82 26.55
N ASP A 234 -34.04 11.74 26.54
CA ASP A 234 -33.91 10.62 27.46
C ASP A 234 -34.30 9.30 26.76
N ARG A 235 -34.20 8.15 27.44
CA ARG A 235 -34.55 6.82 26.91
C ARG A 235 -35.96 6.74 26.34
N ARG A 236 -36.90 7.51 26.91
CA ARG A 236 -38.31 7.53 26.48
C ARG A 236 -38.80 8.93 26.14
N THR A 237 -37.94 9.93 26.01
CA THR A 237 -38.37 11.32 25.81
C THR A 237 -37.71 11.92 24.58
N ILE A 238 -38.53 12.38 23.65
CA ILE A 238 -38.11 13.08 22.43
C ILE A 238 -38.61 14.52 22.43
N LEU A 239 -37.75 15.44 22.00
CA LEU A 239 -38.11 16.82 21.71
C LEU A 239 -38.29 16.96 20.21
N VAL A 240 -39.43 17.53 19.77
CA VAL A 240 -39.69 17.83 18.36
C VAL A 240 -39.67 19.33 18.15
N ALA A 241 -38.92 19.75 17.13
CA ALA A 241 -38.77 21.15 16.74
C ALA A 241 -38.53 21.27 15.23
N ASP A 242 -38.52 22.49 14.72
CA ASP A 242 -38.28 22.85 13.32
C ASP A 242 -36.79 22.82 13.00
N GLN A 243 -36.41 22.39 11.80
CA GLN A 243 -35.02 22.22 11.39
C GLN A 243 -34.17 23.49 11.57
N ALA A 244 -34.78 24.68 11.44
CA ALA A 244 -34.10 25.95 11.68
C ALA A 244 -33.49 26.08 13.08
N ARG A 245 -34.05 25.37 14.08
CA ARG A 245 -33.59 25.44 15.48
C ARG A 245 -32.80 24.22 15.93
N ARG A 246 -32.45 23.35 14.98
CA ARG A 246 -31.57 22.21 15.22
C ARG A 246 -30.26 22.59 15.93
N PRO A 247 -29.56 23.69 15.59
CA PRO A 247 -28.32 24.07 16.28
C PRO A 247 -28.49 24.37 17.77
N GLN A 248 -29.67 24.83 18.23
CA GLN A 248 -29.90 25.14 19.65
C GLN A 248 -30.15 23.90 20.51
N TYR A 249 -30.76 22.85 19.94
CA TYR A 249 -31.12 21.65 20.70
C TYR A 249 -30.15 20.48 20.50
N GLN A 250 -29.26 20.56 19.51
CA GLN A 250 -28.28 19.52 19.27
C GLN A 250 -27.23 19.51 20.39
N GLN A 251 -27.03 18.34 20.99
CA GLN A 251 -26.03 18.16 22.02
C GLN A 251 -24.63 18.13 21.37
N LEU A 252 -23.89 19.19 21.60
CA LEU A 252 -22.49 19.32 21.19
C LEU A 252 -21.60 18.84 22.34
N VAL A 253 -20.63 18.00 22.03
CA VAL A 253 -19.59 17.56 22.96
C VAL A 253 -18.26 18.19 22.55
N VAL A 254 -17.41 18.43 23.53
CA VAL A 254 -16.05 18.93 23.31
C VAL A 254 -15.09 17.79 23.61
N ARG A 255 -14.17 17.51 22.68
CA ARG A 255 -13.10 16.53 22.87
C ARG A 255 -11.80 17.06 22.30
N THR A 256 -10.74 16.90 23.09
CA THR A 256 -9.37 17.21 22.68
C THR A 256 -8.68 15.93 22.23
N PHE A 257 -8.08 15.98 21.04
CA PHE A 257 -7.27 14.92 20.45
C PHE A 257 -5.81 15.35 20.45
N TYR A 258 -4.91 14.48 20.89
CA TYR A 258 -3.47 14.72 20.82
C TYR A 258 -2.93 13.99 19.59
N VAL A 259 -2.04 14.66 18.86
CA VAL A 259 -1.45 14.18 17.59
C VAL A 259 0.06 14.07 17.78
N SER A 260 0.68 12.98 17.34
CA SER A 260 2.10 12.70 17.60
C SER A 260 3.01 13.00 16.41
N ASN A 261 2.56 12.66 15.20
CA ASN A 261 3.36 12.69 13.97
C ASN A 261 2.88 13.75 12.96
N ALA A 262 1.58 14.04 12.94
CA ALA A 262 0.96 14.99 12.00
C ALA A 262 0.84 16.41 12.57
N ASP A 263 0.88 17.42 11.69
CA ASP A 263 0.74 18.83 12.07
C ASP A 263 -0.73 19.18 12.38
N PRO A 264 -1.07 19.73 13.58
CA PRO A 264 -2.45 20.03 13.97
C PRO A 264 -3.22 20.93 12.98
N ASP A 265 -2.54 21.88 12.34
CA ASP A 265 -3.14 22.76 11.32
C ASP A 265 -3.55 22.00 10.05
N LYS A 266 -2.72 21.05 9.60
CA LYS A 266 -3.03 20.23 8.41
C LYS A 266 -4.22 19.34 8.70
N VAL A 267 -4.25 18.74 9.89
CA VAL A 267 -5.37 17.90 10.37
C VAL A 267 -6.66 18.73 10.46
N LYS A 268 -6.59 19.96 11.00
CA LYS A 268 -7.73 20.90 11.02
C LYS A 268 -8.26 21.19 9.62
N GLY A 269 -7.38 21.45 8.65
CA GLY A 269 -7.77 21.69 7.25
C GLY A 269 -8.47 20.48 6.62
N LEU A 270 -7.96 19.28 6.87
CA LEU A 270 -8.58 18.04 6.39
C LEU A 270 -9.94 17.79 7.03
N ILE A 271 -10.10 18.02 8.33
CA ILE A 271 -11.38 17.86 9.02
C ILE A 271 -12.43 18.84 8.44
N GLY A 272 -12.04 20.08 8.15
CA GLY A 272 -12.92 21.06 7.50
C GLY A 272 -13.37 20.65 6.10
N LEU A 273 -12.56 19.89 5.36
CA LEU A 273 -12.91 19.36 4.04
C LEU A 273 -13.86 18.15 4.15
N VAL A 274 -13.63 17.26 5.12
CA VAL A 274 -14.44 16.03 5.30
C VAL A 274 -15.80 16.33 5.90
N LEU A 275 -15.89 17.33 6.79
CA LEU A 275 -17.14 17.78 7.40
C LEU A 275 -17.47 19.21 6.95
N PRO A 276 -17.93 19.42 5.70
CA PRO A 276 -18.30 20.75 5.25
C PRO A 276 -19.51 21.25 6.02
N ALA A 277 -19.52 22.57 6.24
CA ALA A 277 -20.65 23.33 6.75
C ALA A 277 -21.90 23.08 5.88
N SER A 278 -22.70 22.09 6.26
CA SER A 278 -23.92 21.73 5.53
C SER A 278 -25.13 22.43 6.15
N VAL A 279 -26.07 22.84 5.31
CA VAL A 279 -27.32 23.50 5.74
C VAL A 279 -28.04 22.60 6.75
N GLY A 280 -28.34 23.13 7.93
CA GLY A 280 -28.97 22.39 9.03
C GLY A 280 -28.00 21.70 9.99
N ARG A 281 -26.69 21.88 9.87
CA ARG A 281 -25.70 21.38 10.85
C ARG A 281 -25.00 22.53 11.57
N PRO A 282 -24.75 22.43 12.89
CA PRO A 282 -23.93 23.38 13.61
C PRO A 282 -22.52 23.37 13.03
N GLN A 283 -21.89 24.53 13.00
CA GLN A 283 -20.52 24.66 12.54
C GLN A 283 -19.62 23.89 13.52
N SER A 284 -18.83 22.94 13.01
CA SER A 284 -17.81 22.26 13.80
C SER A 284 -16.75 23.29 14.20
N ILE A 285 -16.60 23.53 15.50
CA ILE A 285 -15.56 24.45 15.99
C ILE A 285 -14.32 23.62 16.26
N VAL A 286 -13.29 23.84 15.45
CA VAL A 286 -12.02 23.12 15.54
C VAL A 286 -10.91 24.12 15.85
N VAL A 287 -10.31 23.98 17.02
CA VAL A 287 -9.20 24.80 17.50
C VAL A 287 -7.97 23.92 17.56
N ALA A 288 -6.93 24.29 16.81
CA ALA A 288 -5.64 23.63 16.84
C ALA A 288 -4.73 24.39 17.80
N ASP A 289 -4.02 23.64 18.64
CA ASP A 289 -2.96 24.14 19.52
C ASP A 289 -1.65 23.47 19.12
N LYS A 290 -0.67 24.29 18.74
CA LYS A 290 0.65 23.84 18.31
C LYS A 290 1.58 23.54 19.48
N ASP A 291 1.41 24.24 20.60
CA ASP A 291 2.31 24.09 21.74
C ASP A 291 2.13 22.71 22.39
N THR A 292 0.90 22.21 22.39
CA THR A 292 0.55 20.89 22.94
C THR A 292 0.33 19.81 21.87
N ASN A 293 0.59 20.11 20.58
CA ASN A 293 0.24 19.25 19.44
C ASN A 293 -1.16 18.62 19.58
N SER A 294 -2.15 19.47 19.84
CA SER A 294 -3.51 19.01 20.11
C SER A 294 -4.57 19.71 19.26
N LEU A 295 -5.70 19.04 19.10
CA LEU A 295 -6.85 19.50 18.36
C LEU A 295 -8.08 19.40 19.24
N THR A 296 -8.63 20.55 19.64
CA THR A 296 -9.89 20.61 20.38
C THR A 296 -11.04 20.78 19.40
N VAL A 297 -11.95 19.79 19.40
CA VAL A 297 -13.10 19.72 18.51
C VAL A 297 -14.36 19.84 19.33
N ARG A 298 -15.25 20.75 18.93
CA ARG A 298 -16.62 20.84 19.43
C ARG A 298 -17.61 20.51 18.32
N ASP A 299 -18.23 19.35 18.43
CA ASP A 299 -19.21 18.84 17.48
C ASP A 299 -20.12 17.78 18.16
N THR A 300 -21.00 17.14 17.40
CA THR A 300 -21.80 15.99 17.82
C THR A 300 -20.94 14.80 18.24
N ALA A 301 -21.47 13.93 19.10
CA ALA A 301 -20.73 12.77 19.60
C ALA A 301 -20.33 11.82 18.46
N GLU A 302 -21.21 11.65 17.49
CA GLU A 302 -20.99 10.82 16.30
C GLU A 302 -19.84 11.36 15.45
N ASN A 303 -19.83 12.67 15.17
CA ASN A 303 -18.76 13.30 14.40
C ASN A 303 -17.44 13.27 15.14
N VAL A 304 -17.44 13.51 16.45
CA VAL A 304 -16.22 13.43 17.26
C VAL A 304 -15.61 12.02 17.21
N GLN A 305 -16.43 10.97 17.15
CA GLN A 305 -15.92 9.61 16.94
C GLN A 305 -15.29 9.44 15.57
N LEU A 306 -15.96 9.88 14.51
CA LEU A 306 -15.45 9.82 13.14
C LEU A 306 -14.14 10.61 12.96
N ILE A 307 -14.07 11.80 13.55
CA ILE A 307 -12.86 12.62 13.57
C ILE A 307 -11.74 11.90 14.32
N GLY A 308 -12.03 11.22 15.43
CA GLY A 308 -11.04 10.42 16.13
C GLY A 308 -10.49 9.25 15.30
N GLU A 309 -11.33 8.60 14.50
CA GLU A 309 -10.92 7.56 13.55
C GLU A 309 -10.07 8.14 12.40
N LEU A 310 -10.49 9.29 11.87
CA LEU A 310 -9.75 10.01 10.83
C LEU A 310 -8.36 10.42 11.32
N ILE A 311 -8.25 11.01 12.52
CA ILE A 311 -6.97 11.41 13.11
C ILE A 311 -6.07 10.19 13.26
N ARG A 312 -6.56 9.05 13.76
CA ARG A 312 -5.77 7.81 13.85
C ARG A 312 -5.27 7.30 12.50
N SER A 313 -6.03 7.51 11.43
CA SER A 313 -5.61 7.12 10.09
C SER A 313 -4.52 8.02 9.50
N ILE A 314 -4.53 9.32 9.87
CA ILE A 314 -3.61 10.35 9.38
C ILE A 314 -2.32 10.41 10.22
N ASP A 315 -2.41 10.16 11.53
CA ASP A 315 -1.31 10.26 12.48
C ASP A 315 -0.35 9.05 12.39
N LYS A 316 0.21 8.85 11.19
CA LYS A 316 1.22 7.81 10.91
C LYS A 316 2.61 8.42 10.82
N ASP A 317 3.61 7.59 11.10
CA ASP A 317 5.01 7.96 10.95
C ASP A 317 5.30 8.34 9.49
N ARG A 318 6.13 9.37 9.32
CA ARG A 318 6.53 9.84 7.99
C ARG A 318 7.53 8.85 7.41
N ALA A 319 7.36 8.48 6.14
CA ALA A 319 8.35 7.65 5.45
C ALA A 319 9.65 8.45 5.28
N GLU A 320 10.73 7.96 5.87
CA GLU A 320 12.08 8.49 5.68
C GLU A 320 12.76 7.72 4.55
N VAL A 321 13.38 8.44 3.60
CA VAL A 321 14.14 7.84 2.50
C VAL A 321 15.61 8.16 2.70
N VAL A 322 16.42 7.12 2.90
CA VAL A 322 17.89 7.25 2.96
C VAL A 322 18.42 7.27 1.52
N MET A 323 19.03 8.37 1.12
CA MET A 323 19.74 8.47 -0.16
C MET A 323 21.24 8.20 0.05
N ASP A 324 21.75 7.16 -0.60
CA ASP A 324 23.19 6.93 -0.69
C ASP A 324 23.73 7.57 -1.99
N VAL A 325 24.58 8.59 -1.84
CA VAL A 325 25.14 9.34 -2.97
C VAL A 325 26.60 8.96 -3.16
N ASN A 326 26.85 8.06 -4.11
CA ASN A 326 28.21 7.71 -4.52
C ASN A 326 28.64 8.58 -5.72
N ILE A 327 29.59 9.48 -5.49
CA ILE A 327 30.15 10.36 -6.52
C ILE A 327 31.38 9.67 -7.13
N TYR A 328 31.31 9.33 -8.41
CA TYR A 328 32.42 8.75 -9.15
C TYR A 328 32.99 9.77 -10.15
N GLU A 329 34.20 10.24 -9.90
CA GLU A 329 34.97 11.04 -10.85
C GLU A 329 35.75 10.10 -11.79
N VAL A 330 35.46 10.17 -13.09
CA VAL A 330 36.25 9.47 -14.12
C VAL A 330 37.17 10.47 -14.81
N SER A 331 38.47 10.35 -14.58
CA SER A 331 39.48 11.13 -15.29
C SER A 331 39.55 10.70 -16.76
N ARG A 332 39.01 11.53 -17.66
CA ARG A 332 39.10 11.32 -19.12
C ARG A 332 40.44 11.85 -19.66
N THR A 333 41.57 11.35 -19.18
CA THR A 333 42.88 11.79 -19.70
C THR A 333 43.30 11.04 -20.96
N ASN A 334 42.80 9.82 -21.20
CA ASN A 334 43.23 9.00 -22.35
C ASN A 334 42.41 9.18 -23.64
N LEU A 335 41.26 9.87 -23.61
CA LEU A 335 40.45 10.08 -24.82
C LEU A 335 40.93 11.27 -25.69
N LEU A 336 41.63 12.24 -25.09
CA LEU A 336 42.17 13.40 -25.82
C LEU A 336 43.43 13.08 -26.64
N GLN A 337 44.14 11.99 -26.31
CA GLN A 337 45.37 11.60 -27.02
C GLN A 337 45.09 10.77 -28.29
N LEU A 338 43.98 10.02 -28.32
CA LEU A 338 43.49 9.34 -29.53
C LEU A 338 42.81 10.32 -30.50
N GLY A 339 42.11 11.34 -29.99
CA GLY A 339 41.46 12.36 -30.83
C GLY A 339 42.44 13.31 -31.54
N ASN A 340 43.60 13.58 -30.94
CA ASN A 340 44.57 14.55 -31.48
C ASN A 340 45.62 13.93 -32.45
N GLN A 341 45.50 12.63 -32.76
CA GLN A 341 46.33 11.97 -33.80
C GLN A 341 45.57 11.72 -35.10
N LEU A 342 44.25 11.91 -35.14
CA LEU A 342 43.42 11.76 -36.34
C LEU A 342 43.35 13.02 -37.22
N GLY A 343 44.04 14.11 -36.85
CA GLY A 343 43.96 15.40 -37.54
C GLY A 343 45.25 15.96 -38.14
N SER A 344 46.40 15.29 -37.97
CA SER A 344 47.71 15.84 -38.40
C SER A 344 48.72 14.81 -38.90
N GLY A 345 48.26 13.64 -39.35
CA GLY A 345 49.12 12.61 -39.93
C GLY A 345 48.46 11.96 -41.13
N THR A 346 49.22 11.82 -42.22
CA THR A 346 48.83 11.09 -43.43
C THR A 346 48.50 9.64 -43.08
N PHE A 347 47.22 9.27 -43.18
CA PHE A 347 46.77 7.92 -42.85
C PHE A 347 46.99 6.99 -44.05
N SER A 348 48.06 6.19 -44.03
CA SER A 348 48.31 5.14 -45.02
C SER A 348 47.64 3.85 -44.58
N LEU A 349 46.35 3.71 -44.87
CA LEU A 349 45.64 2.45 -44.64
C LEU A 349 45.95 1.46 -45.77
N GLY A 350 46.86 0.53 -45.51
CA GLY A 350 47.16 -0.60 -46.39
C GLY A 350 48.18 -0.34 -47.50
N GLY A 351 49.46 -0.28 -47.13
CA GLY A 351 50.59 -0.80 -47.94
C GLY A 351 50.81 -0.36 -49.40
N SER A 352 50.09 0.61 -49.96
CA SER A 352 50.26 1.11 -51.32
C SER A 352 50.22 2.65 -51.35
N PRO A 353 51.30 3.33 -51.78
CA PRO A 353 51.34 4.79 -51.82
C PRO A 353 50.56 5.28 -53.05
N GLY A 354 49.31 5.73 -52.85
CA GLY A 354 48.54 6.33 -53.94
C GLY A 354 47.06 6.58 -53.69
N LEU A 355 46.48 6.05 -52.61
CA LEU A 355 45.05 6.24 -52.32
C LEU A 355 44.87 7.12 -51.09
N SER A 356 44.67 8.43 -51.33
CA SER A 356 44.20 9.37 -50.30
C SER A 356 42.68 9.39 -50.31
N VAL A 357 42.05 8.77 -49.31
CA VAL A 357 40.60 8.88 -49.10
C VAL A 357 40.32 10.17 -48.34
N LEU A 358 39.94 11.21 -49.07
CA LEU A 358 39.42 12.44 -48.50
C LEU A 358 37.97 12.20 -48.08
N THR A 359 37.73 11.95 -46.78
CA THR A 359 36.39 12.00 -46.22
C THR A 359 35.95 13.46 -46.17
N SER A 360 35.04 13.84 -47.07
CA SER A 360 34.48 15.18 -47.15
C SER A 360 33.54 15.46 -45.96
N ASN A 361 34.10 15.82 -44.81
CA ASN A 361 33.34 16.58 -43.82
C ASN A 361 33.54 18.08 -44.08
N ALA A 362 32.96 18.54 -45.19
CA ALA A 362 32.71 19.95 -45.39
C ALA A 362 31.57 20.36 -44.43
N VAL A 363 31.92 21.06 -43.35
CA VAL A 363 30.95 21.90 -42.65
C VAL A 363 30.57 23.03 -43.61
N THR A 364 29.42 22.89 -44.26
CA THR A 364 28.87 23.89 -45.16
C THR A 364 28.27 25.03 -44.34
N THR A 365 29.05 26.10 -44.11
CA THR A 365 28.47 27.41 -43.79
C THR A 365 27.90 27.99 -45.08
N ALA A 366 26.64 28.45 -45.03
CA ALA A 366 25.75 28.74 -46.16
C ALA A 366 26.14 29.95 -47.05
N ALA A 367 27.40 30.11 -47.45
CA ALA A 367 27.84 31.25 -48.26
C ALA A 367 28.73 30.92 -49.47
N GLN A 368 29.07 29.66 -49.76
CA GLN A 368 29.82 29.32 -50.98
C GLN A 368 29.42 27.95 -51.53
N THR A 369 28.67 27.95 -52.64
CA THR A 369 28.39 26.76 -53.44
C THR A 369 29.41 26.73 -54.58
N GLY A 370 30.47 25.93 -54.44
CA GLY A 370 31.45 25.72 -55.50
C GLY A 370 32.62 24.87 -55.04
N VAL A 371 32.83 23.74 -55.70
CA VAL A 371 34.04 22.91 -55.52
C VAL A 371 35.19 23.64 -56.22
N ASN A 372 36.19 24.10 -55.48
CA ASN A 372 37.37 24.74 -56.05
C ASN A 372 38.28 23.67 -56.67
N VAL A 373 38.06 23.37 -57.96
CA VAL A 373 38.88 22.43 -58.76
C VAL A 373 40.27 22.98 -59.11
N GLY A 374 40.59 24.22 -58.74
CA GLY A 374 41.89 24.85 -58.96
C GLY A 374 43.02 24.26 -58.10
N SER A 375 42.71 23.64 -56.96
CA SER A 375 43.70 22.98 -56.09
C SER A 375 43.97 21.52 -56.46
N ILE A 376 43.21 20.94 -57.40
CA ILE A 376 43.38 19.55 -57.86
C ILE A 376 44.44 19.45 -58.98
N LEU A 377 44.73 20.55 -59.68
CA LEU A 377 45.68 20.58 -60.80
C LEU A 377 47.14 20.86 -60.40
N THR A 378 47.42 21.21 -59.15
CA THR A 378 48.78 21.60 -58.72
C THR A 378 49.53 20.52 -57.95
N GLY A 379 48.96 19.32 -57.79
CA GLY A 379 49.56 18.23 -57.01
C GLY A 379 49.60 16.85 -57.68
N VAL A 380 49.26 16.74 -58.97
CA VAL A 380 49.26 15.46 -59.69
C VAL A 380 50.48 15.39 -60.61
N PRO A 381 51.42 14.43 -60.42
CA PRO A 381 52.41 14.13 -61.44
C PRO A 381 51.69 13.62 -62.70
N THR A 382 52.11 14.17 -63.83
CA THR A 382 51.43 14.29 -65.14
C THR A 382 51.20 12.98 -65.91
N ALA A 383 50.70 11.91 -65.27
CA ALA A 383 50.50 10.61 -65.93
C ALA A 383 49.08 10.00 -65.80
N ALA A 384 48.17 10.60 -65.02
CA ALA A 384 46.83 10.03 -64.80
C ALA A 384 45.67 10.91 -65.31
N ALA A 385 45.94 11.95 -66.09
CA ALA A 385 44.93 12.89 -66.61
C ALA A 385 44.18 12.38 -67.87
N ALA A 386 44.20 11.07 -68.15
CA ALA A 386 43.65 10.50 -69.37
C ALA A 386 42.63 9.38 -69.09
N ALA A 387 41.67 9.61 -68.20
CA ALA A 387 40.53 8.69 -68.05
C ALA A 387 39.36 9.31 -67.29
N LEU A 388 38.94 10.55 -67.61
CA LEU A 388 37.61 11.01 -67.17
C LEU A 388 37.10 12.19 -68.00
N VAL A 389 36.85 11.96 -69.28
CA VAL A 389 35.99 12.81 -70.11
C VAL A 389 35.11 11.87 -70.91
N ILE A 390 33.79 12.04 -70.80
CA ILE A 390 32.63 11.52 -71.58
C ILE A 390 31.50 11.13 -70.59
N PRO A 391 30.25 11.50 -70.88
CA PRO A 391 29.40 12.34 -70.00
C PRO A 391 28.66 11.64 -68.87
#